data_AF-J7I0K3-F1
#
_entry.id   AF-J7I0K3-F1
#
_cell.length_a   1.000
_cell.length_b   1.000
_cell.length_c   1.000
_cell.angle_alpha   90.00
_cell.angle_beta   90.00
_cell.angle_gamma   90.00
#
_symmetry.space_group_name_H-M   'P 1'
#
loop_
_entity.id
_entity.type
_entity.pdbx_description
1 polymer ?
#
loop_
_entity_poly.entity_id
_entity_poly.type
_entity_poly.pdbx_seq_one_letter_code
_entity_poly.pdbx_strand_id
1 'polypeptide(L)'
;GGVYAPRPSTGPHKLRESLPLVIFLRNRLKYALTNCEVTKIVMQRLIKVDGKVRTDPNYPAGFMDVITIEKTNEFFRLIYDVKGRFTIHRITPVEAKYKLCKVRRVQTGPKGIPFLVTHDG
;
A
#
# COMPACT_ATOMS: atom_id res chain seq x y z
N GLY A 1 15.42 18.53 4.44
CA GLY A 1 15.26 17.35 5.32
C GLY A 1 14.60 17.80 6.60
N GLY A 2 13.74 16.96 7.21
CA GLY A 2 13.09 17.25 8.49
C GLY A 2 13.58 16.30 9.58
N VAL A 3 13.38 16.66 10.85
CA VAL A 3 13.82 15.88 12.03
C VAL A 3 13.00 14.58 12.20
N TYR A 4 11.75 14.58 11.74
CA TYR A 4 10.80 13.48 11.92
C TYR A 4 10.39 12.82 10.60
N ALA A 5 10.08 11.52 10.66
CA ALA A 5 9.50 10.75 9.57
C ALA A 5 8.04 10.38 9.86
N PRO A 6 7.18 10.28 8.83
CA PRO A 6 5.81 9.81 9.01
C PRO A 6 5.83 8.36 9.48
N ARG A 7 5.24 8.11 10.64
CA ARG A 7 5.12 6.77 11.21
C ARG A 7 3.92 6.07 10.57
N PRO A 8 4.09 4.88 9.96
CA PRO A 8 2.97 4.11 9.45
C PRO A 8 1.94 3.80 10.55
N SER A 9 0.66 3.89 10.21
CA SER A 9 -0.46 3.47 11.07
C SER A 9 -0.46 1.95 11.27
N THR A 10 -1.20 1.46 12.27
CA THR A 10 -1.46 0.01 12.37
C THR A 10 -2.29 -0.44 11.18
N GLY A 11 -1.90 -1.55 10.57
CA GLY A 11 -2.53 -2.01 9.34
C GLY A 11 -1.99 -3.36 8.88
N PRO A 12 -2.23 -3.72 7.60
CA PRO A 12 -1.93 -5.04 7.05
C PRO A 12 -0.46 -5.45 7.17
N HIS A 13 0.45 -4.48 6.96
CA HIS A 13 1.87 -4.73 6.88
C HIS A 13 2.62 -4.27 8.15
N LYS A 14 3.73 -4.94 8.47
CA LYS A 14 4.56 -4.58 9.62
C LYS A 14 5.16 -3.17 9.45
N LEU A 15 5.40 -2.50 10.58
CA LEU A 15 5.95 -1.13 10.61
C LEU A 15 7.26 -0.97 9.80
N ARG A 16 8.14 -1.98 9.83
CA ARG A 16 9.43 -1.97 9.12
C ARG A 16 9.37 -2.54 7.70
N GLU A 17 8.27 -3.19 7.34
CA GLU A 17 8.05 -3.85 6.04
C GLU A 17 6.93 -3.14 5.26
N SER A 18 6.79 -1.82 5.45
CA SER A 18 5.75 -1.02 4.79
C SER A 18 6.26 0.35 4.36
N LEU A 19 5.57 0.92 3.37
CA LEU A 19 5.76 2.23 2.80
C LEU A 19 4.47 3.05 3.01
N PRO A 20 4.47 4.09 3.86
CA PRO A 20 3.34 5.00 4.02
C PRO A 20 2.93 5.65 2.70
N LEU A 21 1.61 5.83 2.49
CA LEU A 21 1.07 6.51 1.30
C LEU A 21 1.63 7.93 1.12
N VAL A 22 1.90 8.65 2.21
CA VAL A 22 2.55 9.97 2.16
C VAL A 22 3.94 9.92 1.52
N ILE A 23 4.73 8.87 1.77
CA ILE A 23 6.04 8.70 1.14
C ILE A 23 5.85 8.30 -0.32
N PHE A 24 4.88 7.44 -0.61
CA PHE A 24 4.57 7.01 -1.98
C PHE A 24 4.21 8.20 -2.89
N LEU A 25 3.26 9.05 -2.46
CA LEU A 25 2.76 10.16 -3.28
C LEU A 25 3.75 11.32 -3.38
N ARG A 26 4.41 11.67 -2.27
CA ARG A 26 5.31 12.83 -2.20
C ARG A 26 6.72 12.52 -2.69
N ASN A 27 7.34 11.46 -2.16
CA ASN A 27 8.76 11.20 -2.40
C ASN A 27 9.01 10.33 -3.63
N ARG A 28 8.10 9.39 -3.95
CA ARG A 28 8.30 8.48 -5.07
C ARG A 28 7.65 8.96 -6.37
N LEU A 29 6.36 9.28 -6.36
CA LEU A 29 5.64 9.77 -7.54
C LEU A 29 5.74 11.29 -7.75
N LYS A 30 6.00 12.05 -6.68
CA LYS A 30 6.07 13.53 -6.70
C LYS A 30 4.77 14.21 -7.18
N TYR A 31 3.61 13.59 -6.93
CA TYR A 31 2.29 14.20 -7.18
C TYR A 31 1.89 15.23 -6.12
N ALA A 32 2.59 15.23 -4.99
CA ALA A 32 2.53 16.24 -3.97
C ALA A 32 3.95 16.68 -3.61
N LEU A 33 4.12 17.96 -3.28
CA LEU A 33 5.33 18.55 -2.75
C LEU A 33 5.28 18.60 -1.21
N THR A 34 4.10 18.83 -0.64
CA THR A 34 3.90 19.00 0.80
C THR A 34 3.02 17.91 1.42
N ASN A 35 3.12 17.72 2.74
CA ASN A 35 2.23 16.79 3.46
C ASN A 35 0.76 17.24 3.39
N CYS A 36 0.50 18.55 3.37
CA CYS A 36 -0.84 19.09 3.26
C CYS A 36 -1.50 18.70 1.92
N GLU A 37 -0.75 18.73 0.83
CA GLU A 37 -1.23 18.28 -0.48
C GLU A 37 -1.52 16.78 -0.50
N VAL A 38 -0.65 15.95 0.08
CA VAL A 38 -0.92 14.51 0.23
C VAL A 38 -2.24 14.29 0.95
N THR A 39 -2.46 14.95 2.09
CA THR A 39 -3.72 14.83 2.84
C THR A 39 -4.91 15.25 1.99
N LYS A 40 -4.81 16.33 1.20
CA LYS A 40 -5.87 16.73 0.27
C LYS A 40 -6.17 15.66 -0.78
N ILE A 41 -5.16 15.09 -1.43
CA ILE A 41 -5.32 14.05 -2.45
C ILE A 41 -5.99 12.80 -1.86
N VAL A 42 -5.51 12.37 -0.70
CA VAL A 42 -6.00 11.18 0.00
C VAL A 42 -7.45 11.38 0.49
N MET A 43 -7.79 12.57 0.99
CA MET A 43 -9.16 12.90 1.43
C MET A 43 -10.15 13.04 0.27
N GLN A 44 -9.69 13.33 -0.94
CA GLN A 44 -10.51 13.30 -2.16
C GLN A 44 -10.90 11.87 -2.59
N ARG A 45 -10.47 10.83 -1.87
CA ARG A 45 -10.81 9.42 -2.13
C ARG A 45 -10.35 8.90 -3.49
N LEU A 46 -9.33 9.54 -4.09
CA LEU A 46 -8.81 9.19 -5.42
C LEU A 46 -7.85 8.00 -5.43
N ILE A 47 -7.36 7.60 -4.25
CA ILE A 47 -6.35 6.56 -4.10
C ILE A 47 -7.00 5.30 -3.54
N LYS A 48 -6.76 4.19 -4.23
CA LYS A 48 -7.19 2.86 -3.81
C LYS A 48 -5.97 1.98 -3.58
N VAL A 49 -6.00 1.21 -2.50
CA VAL A 49 -5.03 0.15 -2.22
C VAL A 49 -5.80 -1.16 -2.19
N ASP A 50 -5.41 -2.11 -3.03
CA ASP A 50 -6.10 -3.38 -3.26
C ASP A 50 -7.61 -3.20 -3.55
N GLY A 51 -7.93 -2.20 -4.38
CA GLY A 51 -9.30 -1.86 -4.76
C GLY A 51 -10.11 -1.12 -3.70
N LYS A 52 -9.60 -0.96 -2.47
CA LYS A 52 -10.27 -0.23 -1.38
C LYS A 52 -9.76 1.21 -1.30
N VAL A 53 -10.68 2.16 -1.22
CA VAL A 53 -10.34 3.57 -1.01
C VAL A 53 -9.62 3.74 0.32
N ARG A 54 -8.46 4.42 0.32
CA ARG A 54 -7.71 4.72 1.54
C ARG A 54 -7.62 6.23 1.72
N THR A 55 -8.07 6.70 2.88
CA THR A 55 -8.05 8.11 3.29
C THR A 55 -7.01 8.40 4.38
N ASP A 56 -6.25 7.40 4.84
CA ASP A 56 -5.17 7.59 5.81
C ASP A 56 -3.83 7.84 5.07
N PRO A 57 -3.23 9.03 5.21
CA PRO A 57 -1.93 9.33 4.60
C PRO A 57 -0.79 8.43 5.11
N ASN A 58 -0.92 7.90 6.33
CA ASN A 58 0.07 7.02 6.95
C ASN A 58 -0.28 5.53 6.80
N TYR A 59 -1.23 5.19 5.93
CA TYR A 59 -1.60 3.81 5.68
C TYR A 59 -0.38 2.98 5.25
N PRO A 60 -0.10 1.84 5.91
CA PRO A 60 1.07 1.01 5.61
C PRO A 60 0.81 0.15 4.37
N ALA A 61 1.14 0.66 3.18
CA ALA A 61 1.16 -0.17 1.97
C ALA A 61 2.44 -1.00 1.94
N GLY A 62 2.35 -2.29 1.61
CA GLY A 62 3.49 -3.21 1.71
C GLY A 62 3.76 -3.99 0.44
N PHE A 63 4.48 -5.09 0.60
CA PHE A 63 4.91 -5.91 -0.53
C PHE A 63 3.70 -6.53 -1.25
N MET A 64 3.73 -6.50 -2.59
CA MET A 64 2.68 -6.98 -3.51
C MET A 64 1.36 -6.21 -3.52
N ASP A 65 1.18 -5.18 -2.69
CA ASP A 65 0.00 -4.32 -2.74
C ASP A 65 -0.12 -3.62 -4.10
N VAL A 66 -1.37 -3.51 -4.58
CA VAL A 66 -1.71 -2.77 -5.78
C VAL A 66 -2.27 -1.42 -5.40
N ILE A 67 -1.59 -0.35 -5.80
CA ILE A 67 -2.03 1.04 -5.60
C ILE A 67 -2.57 1.57 -6.93
N THR A 68 -3.83 1.97 -6.92
CA THR A 68 -4.52 2.54 -8.07
C THR A 68 -4.82 4.01 -7.82
N ILE A 69 -4.53 4.84 -8.82
CA ILE A 69 -4.90 6.25 -8.85
C ILE A 69 -5.96 6.42 -9.93
N GLU A 70 -7.22 6.59 -9.51
CA GLU A 70 -8.37 6.57 -10.44
C GLU A 70 -8.33 7.72 -11.43
N LYS A 71 -7.89 8.90 -10.99
CA LYS A 71 -7.87 10.10 -11.81
C LYS A 71 -6.89 10.02 -12.99
N THR A 72 -5.77 9.32 -12.81
CA THR A 72 -4.73 9.17 -13.83
C THR A 72 -4.79 7.81 -14.53
N ASN A 73 -5.70 6.91 -14.13
CA ASN A 73 -5.77 5.52 -14.59
C ASN A 73 -4.42 4.78 -14.49
N GLU A 74 -3.61 5.13 -13.49
CA GLU A 74 -2.34 4.46 -13.24
C GLU A 74 -2.47 3.39 -12.16
N PHE A 75 -1.79 2.27 -12.40
CA PHE A 75 -1.74 1.14 -11.49
C PHE A 75 -0.29 0.85 -11.15
N PHE A 76 -0.03 0.64 -9.86
CA PHE A 76 1.30 0.41 -9.34
C PHE A 76 1.30 -0.82 -8.44
N ARG A 77 2.36 -1.62 -8.53
CA ARG A 77 2.65 -2.70 -7.59
C ARG A 77 3.90 -2.38 -6.80
N LEU A 78 3.83 -2.58 -5.49
CA LEU A 78 4.99 -2.43 -4.61
C LEU A 78 5.81 -3.72 -4.61
N ILE A 79 7.06 -3.62 -5.06
CA ILE A 79 7.99 -4.77 -5.16
C ILE A 79 9.32 -4.38 -4.52
N TYR A 80 10.15 -5.35 -4.16
CA TYR A 80 11.53 -5.10 -3.76
C TYR A 80 12.45 -5.05 -4.98
N ASP A 81 13.31 -4.04 -5.01
CA ASP A 81 14.49 -3.96 -5.88
C ASP A 81 15.57 -4.96 -5.43
N VAL A 82 16.57 -5.23 -6.26
CA VAL A 82 17.71 -6.13 -5.94
C VAL A 82 18.48 -5.73 -4.69
N LYS A 83 18.37 -4.45 -4.29
CA LYS A 83 18.95 -3.89 -3.07
C LYS A 83 18.03 -3.97 -1.83
N GLY A 84 16.89 -4.66 -1.93
CA GLY A 84 15.93 -4.82 -0.83
C GLY A 84 15.11 -3.57 -0.49
N ARG A 85 15.00 -2.61 -1.42
CA ARG A 85 14.22 -1.37 -1.23
C ARG A 85 12.89 -1.47 -1.95
N PHE A 86 11.83 -0.85 -1.41
CA PHE A 86 10.57 -0.71 -2.16
C PHE A 86 10.77 0.10 -3.44
N THR A 87 10.45 -0.54 -4.56
CA THR A 87 10.32 0.08 -5.88
C THR A 87 8.85 0.11 -6.29
N ILE A 88 8.50 1.12 -7.08
CA ILE A 88 7.17 1.28 -7.66
C ILE A 88 7.23 0.70 -9.06
N HIS A 89 6.58 -0.43 -9.27
CA HIS A 89 6.47 -1.04 -10.58
C HIS A 89 5.13 -0.64 -11.20
N ARG A 90 5.15 0.03 -12.36
CA ARG A 90 3.93 0.32 -13.12
C ARG A 90 3.40 -0.98 -13.72
N ILE A 91 2.11 -1.24 -13.56
CA ILE A 91 1.46 -2.45 -14.05
C ILE A 91 0.28 -2.11 -14.97
N THR A 92 -0.16 -3.10 -15.73
CA THR A 92 -1.36 -2.98 -16.58
C THR A 92 -2.64 -3.17 -15.75
N PRO A 93 -3.80 -2.68 -16.21
CA PRO A 93 -5.08 -2.89 -15.53
C PRO A 93 -5.45 -4.38 -15.39
N VAL A 94 -4.94 -5.25 -16.27
CA VAL A 94 -5.18 -6.70 -16.18
C VAL A 94 -4.42 -7.28 -14.98
N GLU A 95 -3.16 -6.90 -14.81
CA GLU A 95 -2.33 -7.33 -13.68
C GLU A 95 -2.82 -6.75 -12.35
N ALA A 96 -3.42 -5.56 -12.37
CA ALA A 96 -3.97 -4.92 -11.18
C ALA A 96 -5.17 -5.65 -10.57
N LYS A 97 -5.83 -6.54 -11.33
CA LYS A 97 -7.00 -7.30 -10.86
C LYS A 97 -6.65 -8.38 -9.84
N TYR A 98 -5.39 -8.81 -9.79
CA TYR A 98 -4.95 -9.86 -8.88
C TYR A 98 -3.72 -9.42 -8.07
N LYS A 99 -3.50 -10.08 -6.94
CA LYS A 99 -2.28 -9.98 -6.15
C LYS A 99 -1.88 -11.37 -5.66
N LEU A 100 -0.58 -11.56 -5.42
CA LEU A 100 -0.07 -12.80 -4.84
C LEU A 100 0.16 -12.58 -3.36
N CYS A 101 -0.45 -13.43 -2.53
CA CYS A 101 -0.27 -13.40 -1.10
C CYS A 101 0.33 -14.72 -0.61
N LYS A 102 1.40 -14.64 0.19
CA LYS A 102 1.98 -15.82 0.84
C LYS A 102 1.11 -16.22 2.04
N VAL A 103 0.69 -17.48 2.09
CA VAL A 103 0.04 -18.07 3.28
C VAL A 103 1.06 -18.16 4.41
N ARG A 104 0.73 -17.61 5.58
CA ARG A 104 1.57 -17.69 6.79
C ARG A 104 1.01 -18.66 7.81
N ARG A 105 -0.31 -18.78 7.92
CA ARG A 105 -0.95 -19.65 8.91
C ARG A 105 -2.21 -20.27 8.34
N VAL A 106 -2.49 -21.50 8.74
CA VAL A 106 -3.76 -22.19 8.51
C VAL A 106 -4.35 -22.48 9.87
N GLN A 107 -5.61 -22.09 10.09
CA GLN A 107 -6.29 -22.29 11.37
C GLN A 107 -7.76 -22.62 11.16
N THR A 108 -8.39 -23.17 12.19
CA THR A 108 -9.83 -23.39 12.24
C THR A 108 -10.45 -22.37 13.18
N GLY A 109 -11.38 -21.57 12.67
CA GLY A 109 -12.11 -20.56 13.42
C GLY A 109 -13.28 -21.15 14.21
N PRO A 110 -14.05 -20.29 14.90
CA PRO A 110 -15.29 -20.68 15.56
C PRO A 110 -16.22 -21.40 14.58
N LYS A 111 -16.96 -22.40 15.07
CA LYS A 111 -17.85 -23.27 14.26
C LYS A 111 -17.12 -24.20 13.27
N GLY A 112 -15.82 -24.45 13.47
CA GLY A 112 -15.09 -25.44 12.65
C GLY A 112 -14.73 -24.95 11.24
N ILE A 113 -14.82 -23.64 10.98
CA ILE A 113 -14.58 -23.06 9.65
C ILE A 113 -13.07 -22.88 9.43
N PRO A 114 -12.43 -23.57 8.48
CA PRO A 114 -11.02 -23.37 8.19
C PRO A 114 -10.78 -22.02 7.50
N PHE A 115 -9.73 -21.31 7.91
CA PHE A 115 -9.28 -20.06 7.29
C PHE A 115 -7.75 -20.00 7.16
N LEU A 116 -7.30 -19.16 6.23
CA LEU A 116 -5.90 -18.92 5.93
C LEU A 116 -5.56 -17.48 6.28
N VAL A 117 -4.46 -17.27 7.01
CA VAL A 117 -3.90 -15.95 7.28
C VAL A 117 -2.73 -15.73 6.33
N THR A 118 -2.75 -14.60 5.64
CA THR A 118 -1.70 -14.26 4.68
C THR A 118 -0.66 -13.33 5.29
N HIS A 119 0.39 -13.03 4.54
CA HIS A 119 1.39 -12.06 4.97
C HIS A 119 0.90 -10.60 5.04
N ASP A 120 -0.21 -10.25 4.38
CA ASP A 120 -0.82 -8.91 4.45
C ASP A 120 -1.87 -8.77 5.57
N GLY A 121 -2.03 -9.79 6.41
CA GLY A 121 -3.02 -9.82 7.48
C GLY A 121 -4.02 -10.93 7.32
#